data_AF-A0A2N9FDI9-F1
#
_entry.id   AF-A0A2N9FDI9-F1
#
_cell.length_a   1.000
_cell.length_b   1.000
_cell.length_c   1.000
_cell.angle_alpha   90.00
_cell.angle_beta   90.00
_cell.angle_gamma   90.00
#
_symmetry.space_group_name_H-M   'P 1'
#
loop_
_entity.id
_entity.type
_entity.pdbx_description
1 polymer ?
#
loop_
_entity_poly.entity_id
_entity_poly.type
_entity_poly.pdbx_seq_one_letter_code
_entity_poly.pdbx_strand_id
1 'polypeptide(L)'
;MFHNIPNGDAIMLKNILHNWSNENCKKLLKNCYEALPNHGKVVIVELLMPGAPESSMASQYISRLDNAMLFNLDGHERTEKEFETLCKGSGFSNFQVVCCACTLWAVMEFHK
;
A
#
# COMPACT_ATOMS: atom_id res chain seq x y z
N MET A 1 4.37 10.10 14.97
CA MET A 1 3.44 10.88 14.12
C MET A 1 4.23 11.38 12.93
N PHE A 2 3.77 11.12 11.70
CA PHE A 2 4.44 11.58 10.48
C PHE A 2 4.21 13.08 10.35
N HIS A 3 5.25 13.88 10.55
CA HIS A 3 5.08 15.34 10.61
C HIS A 3 5.02 15.97 9.22
N ASN A 4 5.93 15.63 8.31
CA ASN A 4 5.93 16.13 6.94
C ASN A 4 6.54 15.11 5.98
N ILE A 5 6.04 15.07 4.75
CA ILE A 5 6.65 14.36 3.62
C ILE A 5 7.28 15.41 2.69
N PRO A 6 8.54 15.26 2.25
CA PRO A 6 9.13 16.18 1.29
C PRO A 6 8.32 16.25 -0.01
N ASN A 7 8.22 17.45 -0.59
CA ASN A 7 7.55 17.64 -1.87
C ASN A 7 8.29 16.92 -3.01
N GLY A 8 7.53 16.41 -3.97
CA GLY A 8 8.08 15.81 -5.19
C GLY A 8 7.00 15.42 -6.18
N ASP A 9 7.38 15.11 -7.41
CA ASP A 9 6.44 14.66 -8.45
C ASP A 9 5.96 13.22 -8.20
N ALA A 10 6.75 12.43 -7.49
CA ALA A 10 6.40 11.08 -7.08
C ALA A 10 6.97 10.75 -5.69
N ILE A 11 6.21 9.95 -4.94
CA ILE A 11 6.62 9.41 -3.63
C ILE A 11 6.57 7.90 -3.69
N MET A 12 7.64 7.21 -3.31
CA MET A 12 7.66 5.75 -3.26
C MET A 12 7.54 5.24 -1.82
N LEU A 13 6.63 4.31 -1.59
CA LEU A 13 6.45 3.59 -0.34
C LEU A 13 6.63 2.09 -0.60
N LYS A 14 7.69 1.50 -0.05
CA LYS A 14 7.97 0.06 -0.17
C LYS A 14 7.99 -0.60 1.19
N ASN A 15 7.15 -1.62 1.42
CA ASN A 15 7.03 -2.30 2.72
C ASN A 15 6.80 -1.30 3.87
N ILE A 16 5.93 -0.31 3.65
CA ILE A 16 5.61 0.73 4.62
C ILE A 16 4.17 0.59 5.09
N LEU A 17 3.21 0.44 4.17
CA LEU A 17 1.79 0.48 4.49
C LEU A 17 1.35 -0.78 5.25
N HIS A 18 1.99 -1.92 5.01
CA HIS A 18 1.70 -3.14 5.77
C HIS A 18 2.05 -3.05 7.27
N ASN A 19 2.87 -2.07 7.69
CA ASN A 19 3.28 -1.89 9.09
C ASN A 19 2.22 -1.20 9.97
N TRP A 20 1.15 -0.65 9.36
CA TRP A 20 0.24 0.26 10.05
C TRP A 20 -1.21 -0.12 9.85
N SER A 21 -2.06 0.25 10.79
CA SER A 21 -3.51 0.15 10.66
C SER A 21 -4.05 1.03 9.52
N ASN A 22 -5.27 0.76 9.07
CA ASN A 22 -5.89 1.50 7.96
C ASN A 22 -5.98 3.01 8.25
N GLU A 23 -6.26 3.40 9.50
CA GLU A 23 -6.34 4.80 9.89
C GLU A 23 -4.98 5.51 9.85
N ASN A 24 -3.91 4.81 10.22
CA ASN A 24 -2.55 5.35 10.13
C ASN A 24 -2.05 5.38 8.68
N CYS A 25 -2.39 4.39 7.85
CA CYS A 25 -2.14 4.41 6.41
C CYS A 25 -2.81 5.61 5.75
N LYS A 26 -4.10 5.86 6.04
CA LYS A 26 -4.82 7.02 5.52
C LYS A 26 -4.15 8.34 5.92
N LYS A 27 -3.70 8.48 7.17
CA LYS A 27 -2.96 9.69 7.61
C LYS A 27 -1.67 9.88 6.83
N LEU A 28 -0.86 8.83 6.68
CA LEU A 28 0.37 8.88 5.89
C LEU A 28 0.10 9.24 4.43
N LEU A 29 -0.88 8.57 3.81
CA LEU A 29 -1.25 8.78 2.41
C LEU A 29 -1.82 10.18 2.17
N LYS A 30 -2.54 10.77 3.12
CA LYS A 30 -2.97 12.18 3.05
C LYS A 30 -1.77 13.14 3.07
N ASN A 31 -0.78 12.90 3.92
CA ASN A 31 0.45 13.70 3.90
C ASN A 31 1.20 13.54 2.57
N CYS A 32 1.22 12.33 1.98
CA CYS A 32 1.76 12.14 0.64
C CYS A 32 0.95 12.92 -0.41
N TYR A 33 -0.39 12.87 -0.35
CA TYR A 33 -1.27 13.62 -1.24
C TYR A 33 -0.96 15.12 -1.19
N GLU A 34 -0.79 15.70 -0.01
CA GLU A 34 -0.45 17.12 0.18
C GLU A 34 0.91 17.50 -0.41
N ALA A 35 1.90 16.61 -0.34
CA ALA A 35 3.25 16.82 -0.85
C ALA A 35 3.40 16.67 -2.38
N LEU A 36 2.36 16.18 -3.07
CA LEU A 36 2.36 15.95 -4.52
C LEU A 36 1.75 17.13 -5.30
N PRO A 37 2.25 17.47 -6.51
CA PRO A 37 1.55 18.33 -7.46
C PRO A 37 0.32 17.60 -8.04
N ASN A 38 -0.57 18.32 -8.72
CA ASN A 38 -1.82 17.75 -9.28
C ASN A 38 -1.61 16.58 -10.27
N HIS A 39 -0.43 16.46 -10.88
CA HIS A 39 -0.08 15.37 -11.78
C HIS A 39 0.80 14.29 -11.11
N GLY A 40 1.02 14.43 -9.80
CA GLY A 40 1.91 13.57 -9.04
C GLY A 40 1.24 12.26 -8.63
N LYS A 41 2.06 11.31 -8.17
CA LYS A 41 1.59 9.98 -7.77
C LYS A 41 2.36 9.40 -6.59
N VAL A 42 1.70 8.51 -5.85
CA VAL A 42 2.37 7.59 -4.92
C VAL A 42 2.58 6.26 -5.62
N VAL A 43 3.81 5.75 -5.59
CA VAL A 43 4.16 4.39 -6.03
C VAL A 43 4.28 3.51 -4.81
N ILE A 44 3.45 2.48 -4.72
CA ILE A 44 3.41 1.55 -3.60
C ILE A 44 3.97 0.21 -4.07
N VAL A 45 4.93 -0.33 -3.32
CA VAL A 45 5.52 -1.65 -3.57
C VAL A 45 5.28 -2.52 -2.35
N GLU A 46 4.27 -3.38 -2.42
CA GLU A 46 3.79 -4.22 -1.33
C GLU A 46 3.37 -5.60 -1.85
N LEU A 47 3.07 -6.51 -0.93
CA LEU A 47 2.43 -7.78 -1.28
C LEU A 47 0.91 -7.59 -1.39
N LEU A 48 0.27 -8.33 -2.29
CA LEU A 48 -1.18 -8.37 -2.39
C LEU A 48 -1.71 -9.68 -1.82
N MET A 49 -2.47 -9.58 -0.72
CA MET A 49 -3.22 -10.72 -0.19
C MET A 49 -4.25 -11.18 -1.23
N PRO A 50 -4.31 -12.48 -1.56
CA PRO A 50 -5.37 -13.01 -2.41
C PRO A 50 -6.75 -12.76 -1.80
N GLY A 51 -7.74 -12.42 -2.64
CA GLY A 51 -9.11 -12.17 -2.19
C GLY A 51 -9.84 -13.42 -1.66
N ALA A 52 -9.29 -14.61 -1.93
CA ALA A 52 -9.72 -15.88 -1.37
C ALA A 52 -8.50 -16.77 -1.10
N PRO A 53 -8.55 -17.67 -0.10
CA PRO A 53 -7.45 -18.58 0.18
C PRO A 53 -7.10 -19.44 -1.05
N GLU A 54 -5.81 -19.52 -1.37
CA GLU A 54 -5.28 -20.39 -2.42
C GLU A 54 -3.98 -21.09 -1.97
N SER A 55 -3.56 -22.12 -2.70
CA SER A 55 -2.44 -22.99 -2.31
C SER A 55 -1.09 -22.62 -2.92
N SER A 56 -1.00 -21.52 -3.67
CA SER A 56 0.24 -21.07 -4.30
C SER A 56 1.34 -20.80 -3.26
N MET A 57 2.61 -20.98 -3.63
CA MET A 57 3.73 -20.67 -2.72
C MET A 57 3.74 -19.19 -2.32
N ALA A 58 3.33 -18.30 -3.25
CA ALA A 58 3.20 -16.88 -2.98
C ALA A 58 2.12 -16.62 -1.92
N SER A 59 0.91 -17.18 -2.07
CA SER A 59 -0.15 -17.03 -1.08
C SER A 59 0.27 -17.56 0.29
N GLN A 60 0.91 -18.73 0.36
CA GLN A 60 1.39 -19.27 1.63
C GLN A 60 2.44 -18.36 2.28
N TYR A 61 3.34 -17.75 1.51
CA TYR A 61 4.31 -16.80 2.02
C TYR A 61 3.64 -15.53 2.55
N ILE A 62 2.71 -14.95 1.78
CA ILE A 62 1.98 -13.73 2.16
C ILE A 62 1.16 -13.97 3.43
N SER A 63 0.44 -15.09 3.54
CA SER A 63 -0.29 -15.43 4.77
C SER A 63 0.62 -15.64 5.98
N ARG A 64 1.83 -16.19 5.80
CA ARG A 64 2.80 -16.29 6.92
C ARG A 64 3.31 -14.91 7.34
N LEU A 65 3.56 -14.02 6.38
CA LEU A 65 3.98 -12.65 6.66
C LEU A 65 2.87 -11.87 7.35
N ASP A 66 1.62 -12.01 6.92
CA ASP A 66 0.46 -11.36 7.54
C ASP A 66 0.30 -11.74 9.01
N ASN A 67 0.43 -13.05 9.32
CA ASN A 67 0.49 -13.51 10.71
C ASN A 67 1.65 -12.85 11.47
N ALA A 68 2.83 -12.73 10.87
CA ALA A 68 3.96 -12.06 11.51
C ALA A 68 3.71 -10.55 11.73
N MET A 69 3.00 -9.89 10.82
CA MET A 69 2.63 -8.48 10.96
C MET A 69 1.66 -8.28 12.12
N LEU A 70 0.65 -9.15 12.25
CA LEU A 70 -0.30 -9.14 13.37
C LEU A 70 0.38 -9.21 14.76
N PHE A 71 1.48 -9.97 14.90
CA PHE A 71 2.17 -10.12 16.18
C PHE A 71 3.14 -8.98 16.50
N ASN A 72 3.74 -8.36 15.49
CA ASN A 72 4.83 -7.40 15.69
C ASN A 72 4.37 -5.94 15.60
N LEU A 73 3.28 -5.69 14.88
CA LEU A 73 2.79 -4.35 14.55
C LEU A 73 1.25 -4.36 14.50
N ASP A 74 0.62 -3.19 14.56
CA ASP A 74 -0.84 -3.07 14.35
C ASP A 74 -1.18 -3.09 12.83
N GLY A 75 -0.42 -3.87 12.08
CA GLY A 75 -0.35 -3.93 10.61
C GLY A 75 -0.82 -5.28 10.07
N HIS A 76 -1.06 -5.32 8.75
CA HIS A 76 -1.48 -6.52 8.04
C HIS A 76 -1.23 -6.34 6.53
N GLU A 77 -1.12 -7.47 5.85
CA GLU A 77 -1.09 -7.54 4.39
C GLU A 77 -2.51 -7.29 3.85
N ARG A 78 -2.61 -6.63 2.69
CA ARG A 78 -3.89 -6.16 2.15
C ARG A 78 -4.19 -6.71 0.78
N THR A 79 -5.46 -6.92 0.53
CA THR A 79 -5.98 -7.24 -0.79
C THR A 79 -5.93 -6.01 -1.70
N GLU A 80 -6.00 -6.23 -3.01
CA GLU A 80 -6.09 -5.16 -4.00
C GLU A 80 -7.27 -4.21 -3.72
N LYS A 81 -8.42 -4.76 -3.33
CA LYS A 81 -9.64 -4.00 -3.01
C LYS A 81 -9.48 -3.12 -1.76
N GLU A 82 -8.70 -3.57 -0.79
CA GLU A 82 -8.38 -2.76 0.39
C GLU A 82 -7.43 -1.61 0.04
N PHE A 83 -6.44 -1.84 -0.85
CA PHE A 83 -5.62 -0.75 -1.38
C PHE A 83 -6.44 0.25 -2.20
N GLU A 84 -7.39 -0.20 -3.03
CA GLU A 84 -8.31 0.68 -3.75
C GLU A 84 -9.14 1.53 -2.79
N THR A 85 -9.60 0.93 -1.68
CA THR A 85 -10.34 1.63 -0.62
C THR A 85 -9.46 2.67 0.09
N LEU A 86 -8.19 2.35 0.37
CA LEU A 86 -7.22 3.30 0.92
C LEU A 86 -6.93 4.47 -0.04
N CYS A 87 -6.81 4.19 -1.34
CA CYS A 87 -6.62 5.19 -2.39
C CYS A 87 -7.74 6.24 -2.34
N LYS A 88 -8.99 5.78 -2.49
CA LYS A 88 -10.18 6.65 -2.46
C LYS A 88 -10.33 7.37 -1.11
N GLY A 89 -10.11 6.67 -0.01
CA GLY A 89 -10.22 7.22 1.35
C GLY A 89 -9.14 8.27 1.70
N SER A 90 -8.07 8.34 0.92
CA SER A 90 -6.96 9.29 1.14
C SER A 90 -6.97 10.47 0.16
N GLY A 91 -7.97 10.55 -0.72
CA GLY A 91 -8.17 11.68 -1.64
C GLY A 91 -7.64 11.48 -3.07
N PHE A 92 -6.96 10.37 -3.34
CA PHE A 92 -6.44 10.06 -4.68
C PHE A 92 -7.56 9.72 -5.67
N SER A 93 -7.38 10.13 -6.92
CA SER A 93 -8.38 10.04 -7.98
C SER A 93 -8.42 8.67 -8.65
N ASN A 94 -7.27 7.99 -8.78
CA ASN A 94 -7.16 6.73 -9.50
C ASN A 94 -6.17 5.76 -8.84
N PHE A 95 -6.52 4.47 -8.87
CA PHE A 95 -5.73 3.35 -8.39
C PHE A 95 -5.43 2.40 -9.55
N GLN A 96 -4.19 1.94 -9.66
CA GLN A 96 -3.83 0.88 -10.60
C GLN A 96 -2.74 -0.04 -10.05
N VAL A 97 -2.85 -1.35 -10.34
CA VAL A 97 -1.76 -2.31 -10.24
C VAL A 97 -1.01 -2.32 -11.57
N VAL A 98 0.20 -1.76 -11.61
CA VAL A 98 0.97 -1.58 -12.85
C VAL A 98 1.66 -2.87 -13.28
N CYS A 99 2.28 -3.57 -12.34
CA CYS A 99 2.92 -4.85 -12.60
C CYS A 99 3.10 -5.66 -11.30
N CYS A 100 3.46 -6.93 -11.45
CA CYS A 100 3.88 -7.79 -10.36
C CYS A 100 5.30 -8.30 -10.63
N ALA A 101 6.25 -7.82 -9.83
CA ALA A 101 7.66 -8.21 -9.93
C ALA A 101 7.91 -9.50 -9.15
N CYS A 102 8.68 -10.42 -9.77
CA CYS A 102 9.03 -11.72 -9.19
C CYS A 102 7.81 -12.53 -8.70
N THR A 103 6.64 -12.34 -9.33
CA THR A 103 5.35 -12.96 -8.95
C THR A 103 4.91 -12.70 -7.51
N LEU A 104 5.49 -11.69 -6.85
CA LEU A 104 5.32 -11.47 -5.41
C LEU A 104 5.05 -10.01 -5.05
N TRP A 105 5.86 -9.07 -5.57
CA TRP A 105 5.71 -7.66 -5.25
C TRP A 105 4.84 -6.96 -6.29
N ALA A 106 3.66 -6.53 -5.86
CA ALA A 106 2.82 -5.67 -6.68
C ALA A 106 3.38 -4.24 -6.64
N VAL A 107 3.51 -3.65 -7.83
CA VAL A 107 3.78 -2.22 -8.00
C VAL A 107 2.45 -1.56 -8.31
N MET A 108 1.98 -0.74 -7.39
CA MET A 108 0.72 -0.02 -7.47
C MET A 108 0.97 1.48 -7.58
N GLU A 109 0.05 2.20 -8.22
CA GLU A 109 0.10 3.66 -8.29
C GLU A 109 -1.21 4.27 -7.83
N PHE A 110 -1.10 5.27 -6.95
CA PHE A 110 -2.19 6.16 -6.56
C PHE A 110 -1.94 7.52 -7.22
N HIS A 111 -2.80 7.91 -8.15
CA HIS A 111 -2.68 9.19 -8.86
C HIS A 111 -3.47 10.27 -8.15
N LYS A 112 -2.87 11.45 -8.01
CA LYS A 112 -3.54 12.59 -7.40
C LYS A 112 -4.75 13.04 -8.23
#